data_AF-A0A2C6AB41-F1
#
_entry.id   AF-A0A2C6AB41-F1
#
_cell.length_a   1.000
_cell.length_b   1.000
_cell.length_c   1.000
_cell.angle_alpha   90.00
_cell.angle_beta   90.00
_cell.angle_gamma   90.00
#
_symmetry.space_group_name_H-M   'P 1'
#
loop_
_entity.id
_entity.type
_entity.pdbx_description
1 polymer ?
#
loop_
_entity_poly.entity_id
_entity_poly.type
_entity_poly.pdbx_seq_one_letter_code
_entity_poly.pdbx_strand_id
1 'polypeptide(L)'
;MAYNPRMSIIPAAQQQHQQGRSSRKKEEEADAFMRLPDREIVGCITDIGINFSVADLQKPSPGHVQQIFEWFAELLLNATRETVEPAMRAAAEEVCGDWAETVPVETRNLMGFYAALRRLLVECGVHDFGFGDLYRPSHERLVKIFSYLINFVRFRESQTAVIDAHFNRTESAKARIEALHGQRADGEAPCDELRRRRPDLARHIVLAQDYCRRGDRVALFSNGVRTFVAHLLVASRAGRREVLELADDVRRSFRIDIDPEEPPSSHDG
;
A
#
# COMPACT_ATOMS: atom_id res chain seq x y z
N MET A 1 52.35 -12.72 -44.54
CA MET A 1 51.13 -13.08 -43.77
C MET A 1 50.96 -12.00 -42.71
N ALA A 2 49.85 -11.28 -42.54
CA ALA A 2 48.49 -11.52 -42.97
C ALA A 2 47.75 -10.18 -43.18
N TYR A 3 46.83 -10.19 -44.15
CA TYR A 3 45.92 -9.12 -44.52
C TYR A 3 44.65 -9.25 -43.65
N ASN A 4 44.25 -8.20 -42.93
CA ASN A 4 43.00 -8.17 -42.17
C ASN A 4 41.92 -7.39 -42.94
N PRO A 5 40.73 -7.96 -43.19
CA PRO A 5 39.74 -7.40 -44.10
C PRO A 5 38.91 -6.31 -43.43
N ARG A 6 38.56 -5.30 -44.24
CA ARG A 6 37.61 -4.19 -44.02
C ARG A 6 36.54 -4.46 -42.95
N MET A 7 36.55 -3.65 -41.88
CA MET A 7 35.34 -3.38 -41.10
C MET A 7 34.43 -2.46 -41.91
N SER A 8 33.24 -2.95 -42.26
CA SER A 8 32.16 -2.19 -42.87
C SER A 8 31.63 -1.14 -41.88
N ILE A 9 31.90 0.13 -42.16
CA ILE A 9 31.27 1.26 -41.48
C ILE A 9 29.83 1.35 -42.04
N ILE A 10 28.89 0.69 -41.36
CA ILE A 10 27.46 0.91 -41.61
C ILE A 10 27.11 2.26 -40.97
N PRO A 11 26.53 3.22 -41.71
CA PRO A 11 26.15 4.52 -41.15
C PRO A 11 25.19 4.35 -39.96
N ALA A 12 25.40 5.10 -38.87
CA ALA A 12 24.58 5.05 -37.65
C ALA A 12 23.07 5.25 -37.90
N ALA A 13 22.72 5.94 -39.00
CA ALA A 13 21.33 6.11 -39.45
C ALA A 13 20.64 4.77 -39.81
N GLN A 14 21.39 3.75 -40.22
CA GLN A 14 20.86 2.44 -40.64
C GLN A 14 20.69 1.46 -39.46
N GLN A 15 21.47 1.63 -38.38
CA GLN A 15 21.30 0.86 -37.13
C GLN A 15 20.07 1.32 -36.33
N GLN A 16 19.76 2.61 -36.32
CA GLN A 16 18.56 3.14 -35.64
C GLN A 16 17.26 2.67 -36.31
N HIS A 17 17.25 2.53 -37.64
CA HIS A 17 16.10 2.04 -38.41
C HIS A 17 15.82 0.54 -38.18
N GLN A 18 16.83 -0.27 -37.88
CA GLN A 18 16.65 -1.70 -37.58
C GLN A 18 16.08 -1.94 -36.17
N GLN A 19 16.51 -1.17 -35.16
CA GLN A 19 16.02 -1.33 -33.79
C GLN A 19 14.54 -0.91 -33.63
N GLY A 20 14.13 0.22 -34.24
CA GLY A 20 12.71 0.66 -34.19
C GLY A 20 11.75 -0.25 -34.94
N ARG A 21 12.22 -0.97 -35.97
CA ARG A 21 11.40 -1.94 -36.71
C ARG A 21 11.18 -3.24 -35.93
N SER A 22 12.17 -3.65 -35.13
CA SER A 22 12.04 -4.83 -34.27
C SER A 22 11.14 -4.57 -33.06
N SER A 23 11.15 -3.38 -32.45
CA SER A 23 10.27 -3.06 -31.33
C SER A 23 8.81 -2.98 -31.78
N ARG A 24 8.56 -2.32 -32.91
CA ARG A 24 7.20 -2.19 -33.49
C ARG A 24 6.61 -3.54 -33.86
N LYS A 25 7.42 -4.46 -34.39
CA LYS A 25 6.99 -5.83 -34.69
C LYS A 25 6.60 -6.61 -33.42
N LYS A 26 7.34 -6.46 -32.32
CA LYS A 26 6.99 -7.09 -31.03
C LYS A 26 5.69 -6.52 -30.45
N GLU A 27 5.47 -5.23 -30.59
CA GLU A 27 4.24 -4.56 -30.15
C GLU A 27 3.03 -5.05 -30.98
N GLU A 28 3.18 -5.19 -32.29
CA GLU A 28 2.14 -5.75 -33.17
C GLU A 28 1.82 -7.22 -32.84
N GLU A 29 2.83 -8.04 -32.52
CA GLU A 29 2.63 -9.43 -32.08
C GLU A 29 1.92 -9.51 -30.71
N ALA A 30 2.30 -8.65 -29.76
CA ALA A 30 1.64 -8.55 -28.46
C ALA A 30 0.17 -8.07 -28.61
N ASP A 31 -0.06 -7.04 -29.43
CA ASP A 31 -1.39 -6.54 -29.76
C ASP A 31 -2.27 -7.65 -30.36
N ALA A 32 -1.71 -8.45 -31.29
CA ALA A 32 -2.44 -9.55 -31.91
C ALA A 32 -2.82 -10.65 -30.90
N PHE A 33 -1.94 -10.96 -29.96
CA PHE A 33 -2.21 -11.93 -28.89
C PHE A 33 -3.26 -11.43 -27.90
N MET A 34 -3.23 -10.14 -27.56
CA MET A 34 -4.11 -9.55 -26.57
C MET A 34 -5.51 -9.24 -27.10
N ARG A 35 -5.71 -9.12 -28.42
CA ARG A 35 -7.01 -8.79 -29.02
C ARG A 35 -8.04 -9.89 -28.83
N LEU A 36 -9.21 -9.49 -28.34
CA LEU A 36 -10.39 -10.33 -28.21
C LEU A 36 -11.34 -10.12 -29.41
N PRO A 37 -12.12 -11.13 -29.80
CA PRO A 37 -13.15 -10.98 -30.82
C PRO A 37 -14.30 -10.09 -30.33
N ASP A 38 -14.91 -9.32 -31.22
CA ASP A 38 -16.00 -8.38 -30.90
C ASP A 38 -17.10 -8.98 -30.03
N ARG A 39 -17.51 -10.22 -30.31
CA ARG A 39 -18.56 -10.91 -29.55
C ARG A 39 -18.15 -11.18 -28.10
N GLU A 40 -16.88 -11.47 -27.86
CA GLU A 40 -16.37 -11.70 -26.50
C GLU A 40 -16.28 -10.39 -25.73
N ILE A 41 -15.79 -9.32 -26.36
CA ILE A 41 -15.78 -7.97 -25.77
C ILE A 41 -17.18 -7.55 -25.37
N VAL A 42 -18.14 -7.69 -26.29
CA VAL A 42 -19.54 -7.37 -26.06
C VAL A 42 -20.14 -8.21 -24.94
N GLY A 43 -19.84 -9.51 -24.91
CA GLY A 43 -20.26 -10.41 -23.82
C GLY A 43 -19.78 -9.92 -22.47
N CYS A 44 -18.48 -9.66 -22.32
CA CYS A 44 -17.90 -9.17 -21.06
C CYS A 44 -18.48 -7.82 -20.62
N ILE A 45 -18.73 -6.89 -21.55
CA ILE A 45 -19.35 -5.59 -21.23
C ILE A 45 -20.83 -5.76 -20.84
N THR A 46 -21.52 -6.74 -21.41
CA THR A 46 -22.91 -7.04 -21.04
C THR A 46 -22.99 -7.71 -19.67
N ASP A 47 -22.04 -8.59 -19.35
CA ASP A 47 -21.97 -9.32 -18.07
C ASP A 47 -21.79 -8.38 -16.87
N ILE A 48 -21.16 -7.21 -17.07
CA ILE A 48 -21.03 -6.17 -16.05
C ILE A 48 -22.27 -5.26 -15.92
N GLY A 49 -23.33 -5.54 -16.69
CA GLY A 49 -24.62 -4.85 -16.61
C GLY A 49 -24.79 -3.67 -17.55
N ILE A 50 -23.86 -3.44 -18.49
CA ILE A 50 -23.97 -2.38 -19.50
C ILE A 50 -24.53 -2.99 -20.80
N ASN A 51 -25.70 -2.53 -21.24
CA ASN A 51 -26.32 -3.01 -22.48
C ASN A 51 -25.50 -2.58 -23.70
N PHE A 52 -24.61 -3.43 -24.19
CA PHE A 52 -23.73 -3.13 -25.30
C PHE A 52 -23.87 -4.19 -26.40
N SER A 53 -23.85 -3.78 -27.67
CA SER A 53 -23.99 -4.70 -28.80
C SER A 53 -22.79 -4.62 -29.74
N VAL A 54 -22.66 -5.61 -30.63
CA VAL A 54 -21.64 -5.58 -31.70
C VAL A 54 -21.83 -4.36 -32.61
N ALA A 55 -23.07 -3.91 -32.83
CA ALA A 55 -23.34 -2.71 -33.61
C ALA A 55 -22.82 -1.45 -32.91
N ASP A 56 -22.94 -1.37 -31.58
CA ASP A 56 -22.40 -0.28 -30.78
C ASP A 56 -20.87 -0.28 -30.79
N LEU A 57 -20.23 -1.46 -30.76
CA LEU A 57 -18.78 -1.55 -30.89
C LEU A 57 -18.29 -1.11 -32.28
N GLN A 58 -19.00 -1.50 -33.33
CA GLN A 58 -18.67 -1.15 -34.72
C GLN A 58 -18.94 0.33 -35.02
N LYS A 59 -19.96 0.92 -34.39
CA LYS A 59 -20.34 2.34 -34.51
C LYS A 59 -20.48 2.97 -33.12
N PRO A 60 -19.35 3.26 -32.45
CA PRO A 60 -19.37 3.67 -31.05
C PRO A 60 -19.92 5.07 -30.83
N SER A 61 -20.82 5.19 -29.86
CA SER A 61 -21.30 6.46 -29.32
C SER A 61 -20.35 6.95 -28.22
N PRO A 62 -19.85 8.20 -28.28
CA PRO A 62 -18.97 8.77 -27.26
C PRO A 62 -19.50 8.62 -25.83
N GLY A 63 -20.79 8.91 -25.61
CA GLY A 63 -21.39 8.81 -24.28
C GLY A 63 -21.42 7.38 -23.74
N HIS A 64 -21.71 6.39 -24.60
CA HIS A 64 -21.76 4.99 -24.18
C HIS A 64 -20.37 4.44 -23.88
N VAL A 65 -19.37 4.85 -24.66
CA VAL A 65 -17.96 4.51 -24.44
C VAL A 65 -17.43 5.13 -23.14
N GLN A 66 -17.77 6.38 -22.87
CA GLN A 66 -17.40 7.05 -21.62
C GLN A 66 -17.98 6.32 -20.41
N GLN A 67 -19.25 5.92 -20.45
CA GLN A 67 -19.88 5.12 -19.39
C GLN A 67 -19.11 3.81 -19.11
N ILE A 68 -18.67 3.11 -20.17
CA ILE A 68 -17.88 1.88 -20.02
C ILE A 68 -16.51 2.18 -19.38
N PHE A 69 -15.83 3.25 -19.81
CA PHE A 69 -14.55 3.63 -19.22
C PHE A 69 -14.67 4.11 -17.77
N GLU A 70 -15.73 4.84 -17.43
CA GLU A 70 -16.06 5.24 -16.06
C GLU A 70 -16.22 4.01 -15.17
N TRP A 71 -16.93 3.00 -15.64
CA TRP A 71 -17.08 1.75 -14.90
C TRP A 71 -15.74 1.04 -14.64
N PHE A 72 -14.86 0.94 -15.65
CA PHE A 72 -13.53 0.35 -15.45
C PHE A 72 -12.66 1.17 -14.49
N ALA A 73 -12.72 2.50 -14.57
CA ALA A 73 -11.99 3.39 -13.67
C ALA A 73 -12.50 3.26 -12.22
N GLU A 74 -13.81 3.13 -12.04
CA GLU A 74 -14.41 2.87 -10.73
C GLU A 74 -14.00 1.49 -10.19
N LEU A 75 -14.12 0.43 -10.99
CA LEU A 75 -13.78 -0.94 -10.58
C LEU A 75 -12.31 -1.10 -10.16
N LEU A 76 -11.38 -0.45 -10.89
CA LEU A 76 -9.95 -0.72 -10.78
C LEU A 76 -9.21 0.34 -9.97
N LEU A 77 -9.68 1.59 -9.97
CA LEU A 77 -9.04 2.70 -9.27
C LEU A 77 -9.92 3.28 -8.15
N ASN A 78 -11.16 2.81 -8.00
CA ASN A 78 -12.16 3.44 -7.14
C ASN A 78 -12.36 4.93 -7.46
N ALA A 79 -12.17 5.28 -8.74
CA ALA A 79 -12.24 6.65 -9.24
C ALA A 79 -13.67 6.97 -9.67
N THR A 80 -14.39 7.69 -8.80
CA THR A 80 -15.74 8.22 -9.05
C THR A 80 -15.70 9.74 -9.17
N ARG A 81 -16.77 10.35 -9.68
CA ARG A 81 -16.94 11.81 -9.69
C ARG A 81 -16.70 12.43 -8.32
N GLU A 82 -17.20 11.81 -7.26
CA GLU A 82 -17.07 12.28 -5.87
C GLU A 82 -15.63 12.25 -5.36
N THR A 83 -14.81 11.32 -5.84
CA THR A 83 -13.39 11.24 -5.49
C THR A 83 -12.51 12.16 -6.34
N VAL A 84 -12.88 12.36 -7.62
CA VAL A 84 -12.10 13.15 -8.58
C VAL A 84 -12.34 14.64 -8.39
N GLU A 85 -13.58 15.06 -8.19
CA GLU A 85 -13.93 16.48 -8.14
C GLU A 85 -13.20 17.26 -7.04
N PRO A 86 -13.14 16.80 -5.77
CA PRO A 86 -12.42 17.53 -4.72
C PRO A 86 -10.92 17.67 -5.03
N ALA A 87 -10.30 16.60 -5.54
CA ALA A 87 -8.89 16.62 -5.93
C ALA A 87 -8.64 17.59 -7.09
N MET A 88 -9.49 17.59 -8.11
CA MET A 88 -9.37 18.50 -9.26
C MET A 88 -9.68 19.95 -8.91
N ARG A 89 -10.59 20.18 -7.95
CA ARG A 89 -10.86 21.52 -7.41
C ARG A 89 -9.63 22.07 -6.69
N ALA A 90 -9.07 21.30 -5.75
CA ALA A 90 -7.86 21.69 -5.03
C ALA A 90 -6.68 21.93 -5.99
N ALA A 91 -6.49 21.07 -6.99
CA ALA A 91 -5.45 21.25 -7.99
C ALA A 91 -5.64 22.53 -8.83
N ALA A 92 -6.88 22.88 -9.16
CA ALA A 92 -7.16 24.12 -9.90
C ALA A 92 -6.95 25.37 -9.04
N GLU A 93 -7.30 25.33 -7.76
CA GLU A 93 -7.00 26.39 -6.80
C GLU A 93 -5.48 26.58 -6.62
N GLU A 94 -4.72 25.49 -6.56
CA GLU A 94 -3.26 25.54 -6.45
C GLU A 94 -2.59 26.09 -7.71
N VAL A 95 -3.02 25.66 -8.90
CA VAL A 95 -2.38 26.02 -10.18
C VAL A 95 -2.82 27.40 -10.67
N CYS A 96 -4.11 27.73 -10.53
CA CYS A 96 -4.68 28.95 -11.10
C CYS A 96 -4.95 30.05 -10.06
N GLY A 97 -4.85 29.76 -8.75
CA GLY A 97 -5.09 30.73 -7.68
C GLY A 97 -6.46 31.38 -7.80
N ASP A 98 -6.49 32.72 -7.81
CA ASP A 98 -7.69 33.53 -7.95
C ASP A 98 -8.47 33.28 -9.27
N TRP A 99 -7.83 32.65 -10.27
CA TRP A 99 -8.44 32.31 -11.56
C TRP A 99 -8.97 30.88 -11.62
N ALA A 100 -9.02 30.16 -10.50
CA ALA A 100 -9.47 28.77 -10.44
C ALA A 100 -10.77 28.54 -11.21
N GLU A 101 -11.76 29.42 -11.06
CA GLU A 101 -13.07 29.37 -11.72
C GLU A 101 -13.06 29.46 -13.26
N THR A 102 -11.93 29.87 -13.86
CA THR A 102 -11.81 30.08 -15.31
C THR A 102 -11.99 28.77 -16.09
N VAL A 103 -11.55 27.64 -15.53
CA VAL A 103 -11.80 26.32 -16.12
C VAL A 103 -13.14 25.80 -15.59
N PRO A 104 -14.13 25.45 -16.44
CA PRO A 104 -15.40 24.91 -15.95
C PRO A 104 -15.21 23.62 -15.15
N VAL A 105 -16.04 23.40 -14.12
CA VAL A 105 -15.97 22.21 -13.25
C VAL A 105 -15.97 20.90 -14.06
N GLU A 106 -16.87 20.79 -15.04
CA GLU A 106 -16.96 19.61 -15.91
C GLU A 106 -15.68 19.35 -16.71
N THR A 107 -14.99 20.42 -17.16
CA THR A 107 -13.71 20.29 -17.85
C THR A 107 -12.62 19.78 -16.91
N ARG A 108 -12.56 20.29 -15.67
CA ARG A 108 -11.59 19.82 -14.67
C ARG A 108 -11.84 18.36 -14.30
N ASN A 109 -13.08 18.00 -14.04
CA ASN A 109 -13.46 16.63 -13.69
C ASN A 109 -13.12 15.66 -14.82
N LEU A 110 -13.38 16.04 -16.08
CA LEU A 110 -12.96 15.26 -17.22
C LEU A 110 -11.44 15.09 -17.31
N MET A 111 -10.66 16.15 -17.04
CA MET A 111 -9.19 16.04 -17.03
C MET A 111 -8.71 15.10 -15.93
N GLY A 112 -9.33 15.14 -14.75
CA GLY A 112 -9.04 14.21 -13.65
C GLY A 112 -9.35 12.77 -14.01
N PHE A 113 -10.53 12.54 -14.59
CA PHE A 113 -10.93 11.24 -15.12
C PHE A 113 -9.95 10.73 -16.19
N TYR A 114 -9.62 11.55 -17.17
CA TYR A 114 -8.65 11.22 -18.22
C TYR A 114 -7.28 10.88 -17.64
N ALA A 115 -6.80 11.63 -16.64
CA ALA A 115 -5.52 11.36 -15.98
C ALA A 115 -5.52 10.01 -15.26
N ALA A 116 -6.60 9.68 -14.55
CA ALA A 116 -6.77 8.39 -13.88
C ALA A 116 -6.83 7.23 -14.89
N LEU A 117 -7.69 7.35 -15.91
CA LEU A 117 -7.87 6.33 -16.94
C LEU A 117 -6.60 6.10 -17.75
N ARG A 118 -5.86 7.16 -18.10
CA ARG A 118 -4.57 7.04 -18.81
C ARG A 118 -3.53 6.29 -17.98
N ARG A 119 -3.47 6.54 -16.67
CA ARG A 119 -2.58 5.80 -15.77
C ARG A 119 -2.94 4.32 -15.75
N LEU A 120 -4.22 3.98 -15.60
CA LEU A 120 -4.69 2.60 -15.67
C LEU A 120 -4.30 1.93 -16.99
N LEU A 121 -4.58 2.59 -18.12
CA LEU A 121 -4.32 2.02 -19.44
C LEU A 121 -2.84 1.79 -19.71
N VAL A 122 -1.95 2.64 -19.17
CA VAL A 122 -0.50 2.41 -19.21
C VAL A 122 -0.13 1.11 -18.49
N GLU A 123 -0.71 0.84 -17.31
CA GLU A 123 -0.49 -0.42 -16.58
C GLU A 123 -1.08 -1.63 -17.31
N CYS A 124 -2.17 -1.44 -18.05
CA CYS A 124 -2.71 -2.49 -18.92
C CYS A 124 -1.84 -2.75 -20.16
N GLY A 125 -0.96 -1.81 -20.55
CA GLY A 125 -0.09 -1.90 -21.74
C GLY A 125 -0.52 -1.05 -22.94
N VAL A 126 -1.45 -0.10 -22.75
CA VAL A 126 -1.87 0.88 -23.76
C VAL A 126 -1.27 2.25 -23.43
N HIS A 127 -0.22 2.64 -24.17
CA HIS A 127 0.56 3.86 -23.88
C HIS A 127 0.12 5.11 -24.67
N ASP A 128 -0.72 4.92 -25.69
CA ASP A 128 -1.12 5.94 -26.66
C ASP A 128 -2.60 6.36 -26.51
N PHE A 129 -3.18 6.18 -25.32
CA PHE A 129 -4.54 6.64 -25.03
C PHE A 129 -4.63 8.17 -25.12
N GLY A 130 -5.69 8.68 -25.76
CA GLY A 130 -5.89 10.11 -25.97
C GLY A 130 -7.36 10.51 -26.01
N PHE A 131 -7.63 11.81 -26.08
CA PHE A 131 -9.00 12.34 -26.11
C PHE A 131 -9.83 11.88 -27.32
N GLY A 132 -9.17 11.49 -28.42
CA GLY A 132 -9.83 10.90 -29.58
C GLY A 132 -10.67 9.67 -29.21
N ASP A 133 -10.22 8.87 -28.24
CA ASP A 133 -10.92 7.65 -27.82
C ASP A 133 -12.17 7.92 -26.99
N LEU A 134 -12.26 9.11 -26.40
CA LEU A 134 -13.41 9.55 -25.61
C LEU A 134 -14.45 10.27 -26.45
N TYR A 135 -14.01 11.13 -27.38
CA TYR A 135 -14.91 12.00 -28.15
C TYR A 135 -15.21 11.50 -29.55
N ARG A 136 -14.30 10.75 -30.15
CA ARG A 136 -14.45 10.19 -31.49
C ARG A 136 -13.88 8.77 -31.55
N PRO A 137 -14.40 7.86 -30.72
CA PRO A 137 -13.92 6.49 -30.67
C PRO A 137 -14.01 5.82 -32.05
N SER A 138 -13.02 5.00 -32.38
CA SER A 138 -13.07 4.12 -33.54
C SER A 138 -13.17 2.67 -33.10
N HIS A 139 -13.81 1.83 -33.92
CA HIS A 139 -13.93 0.40 -33.66
C HIS A 139 -12.57 -0.24 -33.34
N GLU A 140 -11.56 0.00 -34.17
CA GLU A 140 -10.23 -0.58 -34.00
C GLU A 140 -9.57 -0.19 -32.67
N ARG A 141 -9.69 1.09 -32.28
CA ARG A 141 -9.15 1.61 -31.02
C ARG A 141 -9.84 0.97 -29.83
N LEU A 142 -11.17 0.92 -29.85
CA LEU A 142 -11.95 0.34 -28.75
C LEU A 142 -11.70 -1.16 -28.60
N VAL A 143 -11.61 -1.91 -29.70
CA VAL A 143 -11.27 -3.33 -29.65
C VAL A 143 -9.92 -3.53 -28.95
N LYS A 144 -8.89 -2.75 -29.30
CA LYS A 144 -7.60 -2.81 -28.61
C LYS A 144 -7.76 -2.48 -27.12
N ILE A 145 -8.32 -1.32 -26.80
CA ILE A 145 -8.38 -0.81 -25.43
C ILE A 145 -9.20 -1.74 -24.52
N PHE A 146 -10.40 -2.15 -24.96
CA PHE A 146 -11.26 -3.04 -24.17
C PHE A 146 -10.65 -4.44 -24.01
N SER A 147 -9.99 -4.98 -25.04
CA SER A 147 -9.30 -6.27 -24.90
C SER A 147 -8.23 -6.23 -23.81
N TYR A 148 -7.46 -5.14 -23.76
CA TYR A 148 -6.41 -4.94 -22.76
C TYR A 148 -6.99 -4.80 -21.34
N LEU A 149 -8.06 -3.99 -21.19
CA LEU A 149 -8.76 -3.85 -19.91
C LEU A 149 -9.37 -5.17 -19.42
N ILE A 150 -10.08 -5.89 -20.29
CA ILE A 150 -10.71 -7.18 -19.94
C ILE A 150 -9.65 -8.19 -19.53
N ASN A 151 -8.55 -8.30 -20.28
CA ASN A 151 -7.47 -9.22 -19.93
C ASN A 151 -6.76 -8.82 -18.63
N PHE A 152 -6.62 -7.52 -18.35
CA PHE A 152 -6.11 -7.04 -17.07
C PHE A 152 -7.02 -7.44 -15.90
N VAL A 153 -8.34 -7.29 -16.05
CA VAL A 153 -9.31 -7.73 -15.04
C VAL A 153 -9.21 -9.25 -14.82
N ARG A 154 -9.18 -10.05 -15.89
CA ARG A 154 -9.00 -11.51 -15.80
C ARG A 154 -7.70 -11.89 -15.07
N PHE A 155 -6.62 -11.18 -15.37
CA PHE A 155 -5.35 -11.38 -14.66
C PHE A 155 -5.48 -11.05 -13.18
N ARG A 156 -6.05 -9.89 -12.82
CA ARG A 156 -6.32 -9.50 -11.43
C ARG A 156 -7.13 -10.59 -10.70
N GLU A 157 -8.21 -11.06 -11.30
CA GLU A 157 -9.06 -12.11 -10.72
C GLU A 157 -8.28 -13.41 -10.48
N SER A 158 -7.40 -13.80 -11.41
CA SER A 158 -6.54 -14.98 -11.22
C SER A 158 -5.58 -14.85 -10.03
N GLN A 159 -5.24 -13.63 -9.61
CA GLN A 159 -4.33 -13.36 -8.50
C GLN A 159 -5.03 -13.27 -7.13
N THR A 160 -6.36 -13.41 -7.06
CA THR A 160 -7.15 -13.24 -5.82
C THR A 160 -6.59 -14.07 -4.66
N ALA A 161 -6.26 -15.35 -4.88
CA ALA A 161 -5.73 -16.22 -3.82
C ALA A 161 -4.38 -15.75 -3.26
N VAL A 162 -3.53 -15.14 -4.09
CA VAL A 162 -2.24 -14.58 -3.66
C VAL A 162 -2.48 -13.34 -2.81
N ILE A 163 -3.36 -12.46 -3.27
CA ILE A 163 -3.74 -11.23 -2.56
C ILE A 163 -4.33 -11.58 -1.19
N ASP A 164 -5.27 -12.51 -1.14
CA ASP A 164 -5.91 -12.97 0.10
C ASP A 164 -4.90 -13.56 1.10
N ALA A 165 -3.93 -14.34 0.61
CA ALA A 165 -2.89 -14.89 1.46
C ALA A 165 -2.03 -13.79 2.12
N HIS A 166 -1.69 -12.73 1.38
CA HIS A 166 -0.95 -11.59 1.92
C HIS A 166 -1.80 -10.73 2.88
N PHE A 167 -3.07 -10.52 2.54
CA PHE A 167 -4.02 -9.82 3.40
C PHE A 167 -4.18 -10.53 4.74
N ASN A 168 -4.43 -11.85 4.72
CA ASN A 168 -4.60 -12.67 5.92
C ASN A 168 -3.34 -12.70 6.81
N ARG A 169 -2.15 -12.75 6.20
CA ARG A 169 -0.88 -12.63 6.97
C ARG A 169 -0.76 -11.28 7.66
N THR A 170 -1.16 -10.21 6.98
CA THR A 170 -1.11 -8.84 7.53
C THR A 170 -2.08 -8.68 8.69
N GLU A 171 -3.33 -9.13 8.52
CA GLU A 171 -4.35 -9.10 9.57
C GLU A 171 -3.97 -9.97 10.78
N SER A 172 -3.43 -11.17 10.55
CA SER A 172 -2.94 -12.04 11.63
C SER A 172 -1.80 -11.38 12.43
N ALA A 173 -0.86 -10.74 11.74
CA ALA A 173 0.24 -10.02 12.39
C ALA A 173 -0.30 -8.83 13.23
N LYS A 174 -1.25 -8.07 12.68
CA LYS A 174 -1.91 -6.97 13.39
C LYS A 174 -2.66 -7.46 14.63
N ALA A 175 -3.49 -8.50 14.49
CA ALA A 175 -4.22 -9.09 15.60
C ALA A 175 -3.28 -9.61 16.69
N ARG A 176 -2.14 -10.19 16.32
CA ARG A 176 -1.11 -10.61 17.28
C ARG A 176 -0.47 -9.42 18.00
N ILE A 177 -0.19 -8.34 17.30
CA ILE A 177 0.34 -7.10 17.90
C ILE A 177 -0.68 -6.54 18.90
N GLU A 178 -1.94 -6.43 18.52
CA GLU A 178 -3.02 -5.94 19.38
C GLU A 178 -3.22 -6.85 20.61
N ALA A 179 -3.21 -8.17 20.44
CA ALA A 179 -3.29 -9.13 21.54
C ALA A 179 -2.12 -9.00 22.51
N LEU A 180 -0.89 -8.84 22.01
CA LEU A 180 0.29 -8.60 22.84
C LEU A 180 0.22 -7.26 23.57
N HIS A 181 -0.31 -6.21 22.93
CA HIS A 181 -0.55 -4.92 23.59
C HIS A 181 -1.64 -5.01 24.67
N GLY A 182 -2.70 -5.77 24.43
CA GLY A 182 -3.76 -6.04 25.41
C GLY A 182 -3.22 -6.82 26.62
N GLN A 183 -2.51 -7.93 26.38
CA GLN A 183 -1.86 -8.71 27.45
C GLN A 183 -0.87 -7.87 28.26
N ARG A 184 -0.12 -6.98 27.59
CA ARG A 184 0.73 -6.02 28.28
C ARG A 184 -0.08 -5.07 29.15
N ALA A 185 -1.25 -4.61 28.72
CA ALA A 185 -2.11 -3.72 29.49
C ALA A 185 -2.73 -4.40 30.73
N ASP A 186 -3.03 -5.69 30.65
CA ASP A 186 -3.73 -6.42 31.71
C ASP A 186 -2.83 -6.84 32.88
N GLY A 187 -1.51 -6.94 32.69
CA GLY A 187 -0.56 -7.25 33.76
C GLY A 187 -0.38 -6.09 34.75
N GLU A 188 -0.58 -6.33 36.06
CA GLU A 188 -0.26 -5.37 37.13
C GLU A 188 1.23 -4.98 37.03
N ALA A 189 1.51 -3.69 36.93
CA ALA A 189 2.88 -3.19 36.81
C ALA A 189 3.62 -3.34 38.16
N PRO A 190 4.90 -3.77 38.19
CA PRO A 190 5.63 -3.98 39.45
C PRO A 190 5.67 -2.75 40.37
N CYS A 191 5.73 -1.53 39.83
CA CYS A 191 5.65 -0.32 40.65
C CYS A 191 4.27 -0.12 41.28
N ASP A 192 3.19 -0.50 40.59
CA ASP A 192 1.83 -0.38 41.12
C ASP A 192 1.58 -1.43 42.22
N GLU A 193 2.09 -2.66 42.05
CA GLU A 193 2.09 -3.66 43.12
C GLU A 193 2.86 -3.17 44.36
N LEU A 194 4.05 -2.58 44.17
CA LEU A 194 4.83 -2.00 45.27
C LEU A 194 4.04 -0.91 46.00
N ARG A 195 3.40 0.00 45.26
CA ARG A 195 2.60 1.09 45.86
C ARG A 195 1.44 0.54 46.68
N ARG A 196 0.78 -0.51 46.19
CA ARG A 196 -0.32 -1.18 46.89
C ARG A 196 0.15 -1.89 48.15
N ARG A 197 1.30 -2.59 48.11
CA ARG A 197 1.86 -3.34 49.26
C ARG A 197 2.48 -2.43 50.32
N ARG A 198 3.07 -1.30 49.92
CA ARG A 198 3.80 -0.36 50.78
C ARG A 198 3.31 1.08 50.58
N PRO A 199 2.08 1.41 51.01
CA PRO A 199 1.54 2.78 50.86
C PRO A 199 2.38 3.82 51.64
N ASP A 200 3.07 3.38 52.70
CA ASP A 200 4.01 4.18 53.48
C ASP A 200 5.23 4.64 52.68
N LEU A 201 5.70 3.82 51.74
CA LEU A 201 6.77 4.17 50.79
C LEU A 201 6.21 4.86 49.54
N ALA A 202 5.02 4.45 49.09
CA ALA A 202 4.36 4.97 47.88
C ALA A 202 4.25 6.50 47.88
N ARG A 203 3.90 7.11 49.03
CA ARG A 203 3.79 8.56 49.19
C ARG A 203 5.10 9.34 48.94
N HIS A 204 6.24 8.66 48.97
CA HIS A 204 7.57 9.23 48.73
C HIS A 204 8.07 8.97 47.29
N ILE A 205 7.34 8.17 46.48
CA ILE A 205 7.68 7.88 45.09
C ILE A 205 6.98 8.90 44.19
N VAL A 206 7.76 9.82 43.61
CA VAL A 206 7.26 10.92 42.77
C VAL A 206 7.05 10.48 41.32
N LEU A 207 7.93 9.63 40.81
CA LEU A 207 7.85 9.08 39.46
C LEU A 207 8.16 7.58 39.55
N ALA A 208 7.38 6.79 38.83
CA ALA A 208 7.62 5.37 38.65
C ALA A 208 7.40 5.02 37.19
N GLN A 209 8.40 4.41 36.56
CA GLN A 209 8.33 3.94 35.19
C GLN A 209 8.89 2.53 35.14
N ASP A 210 8.01 1.56 34.95
CA ASP A 210 8.40 0.17 34.69
C ASP A 210 8.83 0.00 33.23
N TYR A 211 9.93 -0.72 33.02
CA TYR A 211 10.42 -1.09 31.69
C TYR A 211 10.05 -2.53 31.31
N CYS A 212 9.47 -3.27 32.24
CA CYS A 212 8.93 -4.62 32.03
C CYS A 212 7.64 -4.80 32.84
N ARG A 213 6.70 -5.57 32.28
CA ARG A 213 5.47 -6.01 32.96
C ARG A 213 5.51 -7.52 33.17
N ARG A 214 4.62 -8.01 34.03
CA ARG A 214 4.46 -9.45 34.25
C ARG A 214 4.15 -10.14 32.91
N GLY A 215 4.95 -11.14 32.56
CA GLY A 215 4.86 -11.85 31.28
C GLY A 215 5.83 -11.35 30.19
N ASP A 216 6.50 -10.21 30.38
CA ASP A 216 7.56 -9.80 29.47
C ASP A 216 8.82 -10.68 29.65
N ARG A 217 9.49 -10.99 28.54
CA ARG A 217 10.83 -11.58 28.58
C ARG A 217 11.85 -10.54 29.02
N VAL A 218 12.54 -10.81 30.12
CA VAL A 218 13.66 -9.99 30.61
C VAL A 218 14.97 -10.68 30.23
N ALA A 219 15.72 -10.11 29.28
CA ALA A 219 17.03 -10.63 28.91
C ALA A 219 18.01 -10.46 30.09
N LEU A 220 18.38 -11.58 30.71
CA LEU A 220 19.41 -11.63 31.74
C LEU A 220 20.78 -11.78 31.05
N PHE A 221 21.49 -10.66 30.89
CA PHE A 221 22.83 -10.70 30.32
C PHE A 221 23.83 -11.26 31.34
N SER A 222 24.50 -12.37 31.00
CA SER A 222 25.50 -13.03 31.86
C SER A 222 26.86 -12.33 31.87
N ASN A 223 27.06 -11.29 31.05
CA ASN A 223 28.32 -10.60 30.84
C ASN A 223 28.52 -9.36 31.74
N GLY A 224 27.72 -9.20 32.79
CA GLY A 224 27.85 -8.09 33.75
C GLY A 224 27.18 -6.78 33.32
N VAL A 225 26.44 -6.76 32.21
CA VAL A 225 25.58 -5.63 31.84
C VAL A 225 24.35 -5.60 32.75
N ARG A 226 24.04 -4.43 33.32
CA ARG A 226 22.84 -4.23 34.15
C ARG A 226 21.60 -4.15 33.26
N THR A 227 20.64 -5.05 33.47
CA THR A 227 19.30 -4.92 32.87
C THR A 227 18.47 -3.93 33.69
N PHE A 228 18.07 -2.83 33.09
CA PHE A 228 17.18 -1.85 33.73
C PHE A 228 15.74 -2.35 33.64
N VAL A 229 15.09 -2.53 34.79
CA VAL A 229 13.73 -3.06 34.89
C VAL A 229 12.69 -2.01 35.29
N ALA A 230 13.11 -0.97 36.01
CA ALA A 230 12.28 0.18 36.35
C ALA A 230 13.14 1.39 36.73
N HIS A 231 12.54 2.58 36.67
CA HIS A 231 13.08 3.82 37.23
C HIS A 231 12.09 4.39 38.24
N LEU A 232 12.57 4.60 39.48
CA LEU A 232 11.78 5.18 40.56
C LEU A 232 12.48 6.42 41.11
N LEU A 233 11.78 7.56 41.11
CA LEU A 233 12.24 8.80 41.73
C LEU A 233 11.65 8.89 43.14
N VAL A 234 12.52 8.82 44.15
CA VAL A 234 12.14 8.93 45.56
C VAL A 234 12.49 10.32 46.08
N ALA A 235 11.57 10.95 46.81
CA ALA A 235 11.76 12.26 47.39
C ALA A 235 11.32 12.30 48.85
N SER A 236 12.01 13.15 49.63
CA SER A 236 11.61 13.52 50.98
C SER A 236 11.87 14.99 51.24
N ARG A 237 11.07 15.55 52.15
CA ARG A 237 11.14 16.94 52.60
C ARG A 237 11.97 17.12 53.88
N ALA A 238 12.32 16.06 54.62
CA ALA A 238 13.07 16.22 55.87
C ALA A 238 14.59 16.35 55.67
N GLY A 239 15.16 15.71 54.65
CA GLY A 239 16.57 15.91 54.27
C GLY A 239 17.22 14.72 53.55
N ARG A 240 18.49 14.91 53.15
CA ARG A 240 19.25 13.95 52.32
C ARG A 240 19.34 12.55 52.92
N ARG A 241 19.58 12.44 54.24
CA ARG A 241 19.77 11.14 54.90
C ARG A 241 18.51 10.27 54.77
N GLU A 242 17.35 10.86 55.03
CA GLU A 242 16.06 10.16 54.94
C GLU A 242 15.74 9.76 53.49
N VAL A 243 16.04 10.61 52.49
CA VAL A 243 15.85 10.22 51.07
C VAL A 243 16.66 8.98 50.71
N LEU A 244 17.90 8.88 51.20
CA LEU A 244 18.75 7.72 50.94
C LEU A 244 18.21 6.45 51.63
N GLU A 245 17.76 6.57 52.87
CA GLU A 245 17.12 5.48 53.62
C GLU A 245 15.84 5.01 52.91
N LEU A 246 14.96 5.95 52.53
CA LEU A 246 13.73 5.65 51.78
C LEU A 246 14.03 5.03 50.40
N ALA A 247 15.06 5.51 49.70
CA ALA A 247 15.45 4.95 48.41
C ALA A 247 15.94 3.51 48.53
N ASP A 248 16.72 3.20 49.57
CA ASP A 248 17.14 1.83 49.85
C ASP A 248 15.97 0.93 50.25
N ASP A 249 15.01 1.43 51.03
CA ASP A 249 13.81 0.69 51.41
C ASP A 249 12.90 0.41 50.21
N VAL A 250 12.71 1.39 49.32
CA VAL A 250 12.01 1.23 48.04
C VAL A 250 12.71 0.20 47.18
N ARG A 251 14.05 0.29 47.05
CA ARG A 251 14.85 -0.66 46.27
C ARG A 251 14.77 -2.09 46.79
N ARG A 252 14.75 -2.30 48.12
CA ARG A 252 14.61 -3.62 48.75
C ARG A 252 13.17 -4.16 48.66
N SER A 253 12.19 -3.28 48.60
CA SER A 253 10.77 -3.63 48.56
C SER A 253 10.28 -3.90 47.14
N PHE A 254 10.93 -3.32 46.12
CA PHE A 254 10.66 -3.59 44.71
C PHE A 254 11.10 -5.02 44.37
N ARG A 255 10.20 -5.81 43.77
CA ARG A 255 10.44 -7.22 43.43
C ARG A 255 9.90 -7.52 42.05
N ILE A 256 10.65 -8.31 41.30
CA ILE A 256 10.23 -8.91 40.03
C ILE A 256 10.69 -10.36 40.09
N ASP A 257 9.77 -11.28 39.86
CA ASP A 257 10.07 -12.70 39.73
C ASP A 257 10.41 -12.99 38.26
N ILE A 258 11.55 -13.63 38.02
CA ILE A 258 12.02 -13.98 36.68
C ILE A 258 12.19 -15.50 36.65
N ASP A 259 11.33 -16.16 35.90
CA ASP A 259 11.44 -17.60 35.68
C ASP A 259 12.59 -17.89 34.69
N PRO A 260 13.44 -18.89 34.95
CA PRO A 260 14.45 -19.31 33.99
C PRO A 260 13.77 -19.85 32.72
N GLU A 261 14.30 -19.50 31.53
CA GLU A 261 13.79 -20.03 30.26
C GLU A 261 13.76 -21.58 30.31
N GLU A 262 12.59 -22.17 30.08
CA GLU A 262 12.53 -23.59 29.73
C GLU A 262 13.34 -23.79 28.44
N PRO A 263 14.28 -24.76 28.41
CA PRO A 263 14.99 -25.08 27.18
C PRO A 263 13.97 -25.45 26.10
N PRO A 264 14.20 -25.06 24.84
CA PRO A 264 13.26 -25.38 23.76
C PRO A 264 13.00 -26.88 23.75
N SER A 265 11.72 -27.26 23.86
CA SER A 265 11.31 -28.66 23.79
C SER A 265 11.79 -29.23 22.46
N SER A 266 12.69 -30.21 22.54
CA SER A 266 13.16 -30.99 21.42
C SER A 266 12.04 -31.93 20.97
N HIS A 267 11.03 -31.39 20.30
CA HIS A 267 10.04 -32.16 19.56
C HIS A 267 9.85 -31.54 18.18
N ASP A 268 10.79 -31.87 17.30
CA ASP A 268 10.49 -32.19 15.91
C ASP A 268 11.43 -33.34 15.53
N GLY A 269 10.84 -34.53 15.45
CA GLY A 269 11.41 -35.75 14.88
C GLY A 269 10.42 -36.31 13.88
#